data_AF-A0A350Y4K4-F1
#
_entry.id   AF-A0A350Y4K4-F1
#
_cell.length_a   1.000
_cell.length_b   1.000
_cell.length_c   1.000
_cell.angle_alpha   90.00
_cell.angle_beta   90.00
_cell.angle_gamma   90.00
#
_symmetry.space_group_name_H-M   'P 1'
#
loop_
_entity.id
_entity.type
_entity.pdbx_description
1 polymer ?
#
loop_
_entity_poly.entity_id
_entity_poly.type
_entity_poly.pdbx_seq_one_letter_code
_entity_poly.pdbx_strand_id
1 'polypeptide(L)'
;MKPLYDRLPEIYRVKDEEQHPPDQLKNYLAIIQYIFDAIHENIESLYDDLFIETCDDWVIPYIGDLLGTSHLKGDPWTLRADVADTIALRRRKGTLASIERLTYNLTQWGIHAVELRENLVWNQHLNHQRPDIGGNPPYASATRFTPIRGGTVTLRDPAMLSLLNTPFDPFSHIADLKPPALGNIRYNLPNLAIFLWRLKDYRVKFTKPILEVKTTGTVEPDEATHIVRLYVHPLAEPIRLFNTYQFDPDKDPPVITQLDETPSPIPTARLTTNSEAGRPKKYVAINTYDRNSFNINYLDISEVGLQLNLPEPEFTKTDSPDWKEWTIRGENLCAWETGIQPPLKDREIVIDPIIGRILIGVSSIEEATALENHLLLTYTYGAVGLVGAHPISRTLPQKWNDEPVVVKRVNLFSGNTLNAALDNIQNEISPVV
;
A
#
# COMPACT_ATOMS: atom_id res chain seq x y z
N MET A 1 -33.96 -1.02 -24.29
CA MET A 1 -35.29 -1.68 -24.36
C MET A 1 -35.82 -1.58 -25.79
N LYS A 2 -36.65 -2.53 -26.29
CA LYS A 2 -37.25 -2.43 -27.65
C LYS A 2 -38.41 -1.42 -27.66
N PRO A 3 -38.47 -0.49 -28.64
CA PRO A 3 -39.60 0.43 -28.85
C PRO A 3 -40.95 -0.29 -28.96
N LEU A 4 -42.04 0.36 -28.57
CA LEU A 4 -43.39 -0.19 -28.59
C LEU A 4 -43.82 -0.66 -30.00
N TYR A 5 -43.45 0.09 -31.04
CA TYR A 5 -43.70 -0.30 -32.44
C TYR A 5 -43.03 -1.64 -32.79
N ASP A 6 -41.82 -1.90 -32.28
CA ASP A 6 -41.08 -3.15 -32.51
C ASP A 6 -41.63 -4.33 -31.72
N ARG A 7 -42.50 -4.09 -30.74
CA ARG A 7 -43.23 -5.14 -30.01
C ARG A 7 -44.51 -5.57 -30.73
N LEU A 8 -44.98 -4.80 -31.71
CA LEU A 8 -46.12 -5.20 -32.51
C LEU A 8 -45.77 -6.38 -33.42
N PRO A 9 -46.73 -7.30 -33.67
CA PRO A 9 -46.55 -8.34 -34.67
C PRO A 9 -46.19 -7.74 -36.04
N GLU A 10 -45.28 -8.40 -36.75
CA GLU A 10 -44.72 -7.94 -38.03
C GLU A 10 -45.78 -7.57 -39.08
N ILE A 11 -46.90 -8.31 -39.10
CA ILE A 11 -48.03 -8.05 -40.01
C ILE A 11 -48.61 -6.63 -39.89
N TYR A 12 -48.59 -6.03 -38.69
CA TYR A 12 -49.10 -4.67 -38.49
C TYR A 12 -48.09 -3.60 -38.90
N ARG A 13 -46.80 -3.92 -38.81
CA ARG A 13 -45.72 -3.03 -39.22
C ARG A 13 -45.64 -2.93 -40.74
N VAL A 14 -45.72 -4.07 -41.44
CA VAL A 14 -45.81 -4.13 -42.91
C VAL A 14 -47.02 -3.33 -43.41
N LYS A 15 -48.19 -3.49 -42.77
CA LYS A 15 -49.40 -2.76 -43.15
C LYS A 15 -49.35 -1.25 -42.89
N ASP A 16 -48.54 -0.78 -41.95
CA ASP A 16 -48.35 0.65 -41.66
C ASP A 16 -47.41 1.30 -42.69
N GLU A 17 -46.40 0.57 -43.15
CA GLU A 17 -45.51 0.99 -44.25
C GLU A 17 -46.28 1.13 -45.59
N GLU A 18 -47.33 0.34 -45.79
CA GLU A 18 -48.19 0.40 -46.98
C GLU A 18 -49.21 1.57 -47.00
N GLN A 19 -49.40 2.29 -45.87
CA GLN A 19 -50.33 3.43 -45.81
C GLN A 19 -49.79 4.70 -46.50
N HIS A 20 -50.68 5.65 -46.82
CA HIS A 20 -50.32 6.90 -47.49
C HIS A 20 -50.84 8.13 -46.72
N PRO A 21 -49.96 8.97 -46.13
CA PRO A 21 -48.50 8.78 -45.98
C PRO A 21 -48.13 7.54 -45.14
N PRO A 22 -46.93 6.95 -45.32
CA PRO A 22 -46.48 5.77 -44.57
C PRO A 22 -46.16 6.09 -43.10
N ASP A 23 -46.02 5.05 -42.26
CA ASP A 23 -45.59 5.14 -40.85
C ASP A 23 -46.54 5.95 -39.93
N GLN A 24 -47.84 6.02 -40.25
CA GLN A 24 -48.79 6.79 -39.42
C GLN A 24 -48.97 6.19 -38.02
N LEU A 25 -49.07 4.87 -37.92
CA LEU A 25 -49.18 4.18 -36.63
C LEU A 25 -47.86 4.30 -35.86
N LYS A 26 -46.72 4.17 -36.52
CA LYS A 26 -45.40 4.42 -35.91
C LYS A 26 -45.30 5.82 -35.32
N ASN A 27 -45.70 6.85 -36.06
CA ASN A 27 -45.68 8.24 -35.59
C ASN A 27 -46.65 8.46 -34.41
N TYR A 28 -47.85 7.87 -34.46
CA TYR A 28 -48.79 7.92 -33.35
C TYR A 28 -48.24 7.23 -32.09
N LEU A 29 -47.69 6.02 -32.25
CA LEU A 29 -47.08 5.27 -31.15
C LEU A 29 -45.81 5.91 -30.63
N ALA A 30 -45.07 6.68 -31.43
CA ALA A 30 -43.92 7.45 -30.97
C ALA A 30 -44.29 8.49 -29.90
N ILE A 31 -45.49 9.08 -29.99
CA ILE A 31 -45.99 10.01 -28.96
C ILE A 31 -46.28 9.24 -27.66
N ILE A 32 -46.88 8.05 -27.76
CA ILE A 32 -47.16 7.19 -26.61
C ILE A 32 -45.87 6.62 -26.01
N GLN A 33 -44.88 6.32 -26.85
CA GLN A 33 -43.57 5.79 -26.48
C GLN A 33 -42.90 6.69 -25.44
N TYR A 34 -42.96 8.01 -25.60
CA TYR A 34 -42.39 8.95 -24.63
C TYR A 34 -42.95 8.74 -23.21
N ILE A 35 -44.27 8.58 -23.08
CA ILE A 35 -44.92 8.33 -21.78
C ILE A 35 -44.60 6.92 -21.29
N PHE A 36 -44.60 5.94 -22.19
CA PHE A 36 -44.28 4.55 -21.86
C PHE A 36 -42.86 4.40 -21.30
N ASP A 37 -41.89 5.08 -21.91
CA ASP A 37 -40.50 5.10 -21.47
C ASP A 37 -40.37 5.81 -20.12
N ALA A 38 -41.00 6.98 -19.95
CA ALA A 38 -41.01 7.69 -18.67
C ALA A 38 -41.60 6.85 -17.53
N ILE A 39 -42.66 6.06 -17.79
CA ILE A 39 -43.22 5.13 -16.80
C ILE A 39 -42.25 4.00 -16.48
N HIS A 40 -41.60 3.42 -17.49
CA HIS A 40 -40.63 2.34 -17.28
C HIS A 40 -39.40 2.84 -16.51
N GLU A 41 -38.85 3.99 -16.89
CA GLU A 41 -37.76 4.64 -16.16
C GLU A 41 -38.14 4.91 -14.70
N ASN A 42 -39.38 5.34 -14.44
CA ASN A 42 -39.86 5.52 -13.08
C ASN A 42 -39.96 4.19 -12.30
N ILE A 43 -40.43 3.12 -12.95
CA ILE A 43 -40.48 1.78 -12.33
C ILE A 43 -39.06 1.25 -12.04
N GLU A 44 -38.12 1.46 -12.97
CA GLU A 44 -36.71 1.08 -12.79
C GLU A 44 -36.10 1.88 -11.63
N SER A 45 -36.32 3.20 -11.58
CA SER A 45 -35.90 4.05 -10.45
C SER A 45 -36.50 3.61 -9.11
N LEU A 46 -37.79 3.22 -9.07
CA LEU A 46 -38.40 2.66 -7.85
C LEU A 46 -37.78 1.31 -7.44
N TYR A 47 -37.26 0.54 -8.39
CA TYR A 47 -36.54 -0.69 -8.09
C TYR A 47 -35.12 -0.40 -7.59
N ASP A 48 -34.46 0.59 -8.17
CA ASP A 48 -33.16 1.09 -7.71
C ASP A 48 -33.26 1.65 -6.28
N ASP A 49 -34.40 2.25 -5.92
CA ASP A 49 -34.72 2.73 -4.57
C ASP A 49 -34.75 1.64 -3.49
N LEU A 50 -34.78 0.36 -3.88
CA LEU A 50 -34.71 -0.76 -2.93
C LEU A 50 -33.29 -1.02 -2.42
N PHE A 51 -32.25 -0.51 -3.11
CA PHE A 51 -30.85 -0.77 -2.77
C PHE A 51 -30.11 0.52 -2.45
N ILE A 52 -29.38 0.52 -1.34
CA ILE A 52 -28.67 1.73 -0.86
C ILE A 52 -27.63 2.27 -1.86
N GLU A 53 -27.04 1.40 -2.68
CA GLU A 53 -26.04 1.79 -3.68
C GLU A 53 -26.64 2.52 -4.89
N THR A 54 -27.89 2.23 -5.22
CA THR A 54 -28.56 2.71 -6.46
C THR A 54 -29.74 3.63 -6.21
N CYS A 55 -30.29 3.68 -4.98
CA CYS A 55 -31.49 4.45 -4.67
C CYS A 55 -31.33 5.95 -4.98
N ASP A 56 -32.40 6.73 -4.96
CA ASP A 56 -32.26 8.18 -4.98
C ASP A 56 -31.76 8.72 -3.62
N ASP A 57 -31.14 9.90 -3.64
CA ASP A 57 -30.55 10.51 -2.44
C ASP A 57 -31.57 10.77 -1.33
N TRP A 58 -32.82 11.05 -1.69
CA TRP A 58 -33.90 11.30 -0.74
C TRP A 58 -34.38 10.01 -0.03
N VAL A 59 -34.09 8.83 -0.59
CA VAL A 59 -34.49 7.52 -0.05
C VAL A 59 -33.54 7.01 1.03
N ILE A 60 -32.27 7.45 1.00
CA ILE A 60 -31.23 7.08 1.98
C ILE A 60 -31.72 7.15 3.44
N PRO A 61 -32.32 8.24 3.94
CA PRO A 61 -32.79 8.30 5.33
C PRO A 61 -33.86 7.25 5.65
N TYR A 62 -34.73 6.90 4.70
CA TYR A 62 -35.77 5.89 4.89
C TYR A 62 -35.18 4.48 5.00
N ILE A 63 -34.18 4.15 4.17
CA ILE A 63 -33.42 2.90 4.33
C ILE A 63 -32.67 2.89 5.66
N GLY A 64 -32.10 4.04 6.03
CA GLY A 64 -31.47 4.26 7.34
C GLY A 64 -32.41 3.99 8.51
N ASP A 65 -33.67 4.43 8.44
CA ASP A 65 -34.70 4.19 9.46
C ASP A 65 -35.04 2.71 9.63
N LEU A 66 -35.08 1.94 8.55
CA LEU A 66 -35.28 0.49 8.61
C LEU A 66 -34.15 -0.20 9.37
N LEU A 67 -32.94 0.34 9.25
CA LEU A 67 -31.80 -0.10 10.04
C LEU A 67 -31.79 0.59 11.42
N GLY A 68 -32.45 1.72 11.65
CA GLY A 68 -32.26 2.52 12.86
C GLY A 68 -30.83 3.10 12.94
N THR A 69 -30.31 3.61 11.83
CA THR A 69 -29.11 4.47 11.82
C THR A 69 -29.46 5.89 12.28
N SER A 70 -28.47 6.62 12.78
CA SER A 70 -28.66 8.05 13.06
C SER A 70 -28.54 8.84 11.76
N HIS A 71 -29.45 9.78 11.50
CA HIS A 71 -29.32 10.63 10.32
C HIS A 71 -28.14 11.59 10.46
N LEU A 72 -27.16 11.42 9.58
CA LEU A 72 -26.03 12.33 9.46
C LEU A 72 -26.32 13.38 8.38
N LYS A 73 -25.60 14.50 8.45
CA LYS A 73 -25.56 15.51 7.38
C LYS A 73 -24.25 15.35 6.62
N GLY A 74 -24.32 15.34 5.30
CA GLY A 74 -23.15 15.18 4.44
C GLY A 74 -23.56 14.97 2.99
N ASP A 75 -22.58 14.69 2.15
CA ASP A 75 -22.83 14.36 0.76
C ASP A 75 -23.52 12.99 0.65
N PRO A 76 -24.48 12.80 -0.27
CA PRO A 76 -25.24 11.56 -0.38
C PRO A 76 -24.38 10.31 -0.50
N TRP A 77 -23.24 10.38 -1.20
CA TRP A 77 -22.31 9.25 -1.33
C TRP A 77 -21.75 8.77 0.02
N THR A 78 -21.46 9.69 0.96
CA THR A 78 -20.98 9.34 2.31
C THR A 78 -22.10 8.75 3.16
N LEU A 79 -23.33 9.23 2.99
CA LEU A 79 -24.49 8.74 3.72
C LEU A 79 -24.85 7.32 3.28
N ARG A 80 -24.76 7.02 1.97
CA ARG A 80 -24.93 5.65 1.45
C ARG A 80 -23.93 4.70 2.07
N ALA A 81 -22.64 5.07 2.06
CA ALA A 81 -21.58 4.26 2.65
C ALA A 81 -21.82 3.97 4.14
N ASP A 82 -22.24 4.97 4.93
CA ASP A 82 -22.55 4.80 6.35
C ASP A 82 -23.73 3.84 6.61
N VAL A 83 -24.81 3.99 5.85
CA VAL A 83 -25.99 3.11 5.92
C VAL A 83 -25.63 1.68 5.49
N ALA A 84 -24.87 1.51 4.41
CA ALA A 84 -24.39 0.22 3.93
C ALA A 84 -23.45 -0.46 4.95
N ASP A 85 -22.47 0.27 5.47
CA ASP A 85 -21.50 -0.23 6.45
C ASP A 85 -22.17 -0.61 7.78
N THR A 86 -23.29 0.01 8.14
CA THR A 86 -24.05 -0.35 9.34
C THR A 86 -24.47 -1.83 9.33
N ILE A 87 -24.90 -2.37 8.19
CA ILE A 87 -25.26 -3.78 8.07
C ILE A 87 -24.03 -4.65 8.33
N ALA A 88 -22.91 -4.31 7.69
CA ALA A 88 -21.64 -5.02 7.83
C ALA A 88 -21.12 -5.01 9.28
N LEU A 89 -21.20 -3.87 9.97
CA LEU A 89 -20.80 -3.70 11.37
C LEU A 89 -21.71 -4.50 12.32
N ARG A 90 -23.02 -4.52 12.08
CA ARG A 90 -23.96 -5.26 12.95
C ARG A 90 -23.81 -6.76 12.83
N ARG A 91 -23.62 -7.28 11.61
CA ARG A 91 -23.36 -8.71 11.39
C ARG A 91 -22.12 -9.21 12.11
N ARG A 92 -21.16 -8.31 12.39
CA ARG A 92 -19.87 -8.63 13.02
C ARG A 92 -19.76 -8.12 14.45
N LYS A 93 -20.82 -7.54 15.02
CA LYS A 93 -20.81 -6.91 16.35
C LYS A 93 -20.13 -7.81 17.39
N GLY A 94 -19.18 -7.26 18.13
CA GLY A 94 -18.40 -7.99 19.13
C GLY A 94 -17.12 -8.65 18.61
N THR A 95 -16.73 -8.39 17.36
CA THR A 95 -15.44 -8.82 16.79
C THR A 95 -14.46 -7.65 16.64
N LEU A 96 -13.16 -7.95 16.72
CA LEU A 96 -12.07 -6.98 16.45
C LEU A 96 -12.21 -6.31 15.09
N ALA A 97 -12.52 -7.08 14.05
CA ALA A 97 -12.70 -6.58 12.69
C ALA A 97 -13.77 -5.48 12.58
N SER A 98 -14.81 -5.51 13.43
CA SER A 98 -15.84 -4.46 13.45
C SER A 98 -15.29 -3.15 14.00
N ILE A 99 -14.43 -3.23 15.02
CA ILE A 99 -13.81 -2.05 15.62
C ILE A 99 -12.79 -1.46 14.66
N GLU A 100 -12.02 -2.30 13.98
CA GLU A 100 -11.07 -1.89 12.95
C GLU A 100 -11.80 -1.21 11.78
N ARG A 101 -12.85 -1.83 11.23
CA ARG A 101 -13.66 -1.21 10.16
C ARG A 101 -14.30 0.11 10.59
N LEU A 102 -14.94 0.15 11.77
CA LEU A 102 -15.55 1.38 12.28
C LEU A 102 -14.51 2.49 12.46
N THR A 103 -13.35 2.15 13.03
CA THR A 103 -12.29 3.15 13.25
C THR A 103 -11.72 3.62 11.93
N TYR A 104 -11.48 2.72 10.98
CA TYR A 104 -11.05 3.07 9.62
C TYR A 104 -12.06 4.00 8.94
N ASN A 105 -13.36 3.70 9.00
CA ASN A 105 -14.40 4.53 8.41
C ASN A 105 -14.37 5.97 8.97
N LEU A 106 -14.15 6.12 10.29
CA LEU A 106 -14.10 7.41 10.96
C LEU A 106 -12.80 8.19 10.72
N THR A 107 -11.65 7.51 10.65
CA THR A 107 -10.33 8.18 10.64
C THR A 107 -9.62 8.11 9.31
N GLN A 108 -9.97 7.16 8.44
CA GLN A 108 -9.27 6.83 7.19
C GLN A 108 -7.77 6.58 7.41
N TRP A 109 -7.42 6.04 8.57
CA TRP A 109 -6.05 5.71 8.95
C TRP A 109 -5.89 4.20 9.02
N GLY A 110 -4.69 3.69 8.70
CA GLY A 110 -4.35 2.32 9.02
C GLY A 110 -4.64 2.06 10.50
N ILE A 111 -5.21 0.90 10.80
CA ILE A 111 -5.70 0.53 12.13
C ILE A 111 -5.36 -0.91 12.45
N HIS A 112 -5.07 -1.21 13.71
CA HIS A 112 -4.98 -2.57 14.23
C HIS A 112 -5.53 -2.60 15.65
N ALA A 113 -6.50 -3.48 15.89
CA ALA A 113 -7.10 -3.68 17.19
C ALA A 113 -6.61 -4.99 17.80
N VAL A 114 -6.21 -4.93 19.07
CA VAL A 114 -5.68 -6.08 19.80
C VAL A 114 -6.40 -6.21 21.14
N GLU A 115 -6.99 -7.37 21.39
CA GLU A 115 -7.49 -7.74 22.70
C GLU A 115 -6.30 -8.04 23.63
N LEU A 116 -6.04 -7.17 24.60
CA LEU A 116 -4.85 -7.31 25.44
C LEU A 116 -4.92 -8.53 26.37
N ARG A 117 -6.11 -9.11 26.56
CA ARG A 117 -6.28 -10.43 27.19
C ARG A 117 -5.43 -11.50 26.53
N GLU A 118 -5.33 -11.45 25.20
CA GLU A 118 -4.64 -12.45 24.40
C GLU A 118 -3.12 -12.37 24.58
N ASN A 119 -2.63 -11.18 24.96
CA ASN A 119 -1.24 -10.92 25.31
C ASN A 119 -0.95 -11.09 26.81
N LEU A 120 -1.88 -11.60 27.63
CA LEU A 120 -1.59 -11.84 29.05
C LEU A 120 -0.97 -13.20 29.29
N VAL A 121 -0.02 -13.25 30.22
CA VAL A 121 0.48 -14.50 30.80
C VAL A 121 -0.62 -15.11 31.68
N TRP A 122 -0.88 -16.40 31.49
CA TRP A 122 -1.81 -17.18 32.31
C TRP A 122 -1.08 -18.36 32.96
N ASN A 123 -1.23 -18.52 34.27
CA ASN A 123 -0.86 -19.75 34.95
C ASN A 123 -1.98 -20.78 34.70
N GLN A 124 -1.71 -21.83 33.93
CA GLN A 124 -2.71 -22.85 33.63
C GLN A 124 -2.67 -24.00 34.64
N HIS A 125 -3.84 -24.45 35.07
CA HIS A 125 -3.96 -25.64 35.90
C HIS A 125 -3.64 -26.89 35.08
N LEU A 126 -2.84 -27.83 35.61
CA LEU A 126 -2.38 -29.00 34.85
C LEU A 126 -3.52 -29.89 34.34
N ASN A 127 -4.65 -29.94 35.06
CA ASN A 127 -5.83 -30.72 34.63
C ASN A 127 -6.74 -29.97 33.63
N HIS A 128 -6.50 -28.67 33.41
CA HIS A 128 -7.28 -27.86 32.49
C HIS A 128 -6.35 -26.90 31.77
N GLN A 129 -5.47 -27.50 30.96
CA GLN A 129 -4.70 -26.74 30.00
C GLN A 129 -5.67 -26.18 28.96
N ARG A 130 -5.53 -24.89 28.67
CA ARG A 130 -6.23 -24.17 27.61
C ARG A 130 -5.26 -23.92 26.45
N PRO A 131 -5.05 -24.89 25.56
CA PRO A 131 -4.36 -24.69 24.28
C PRO A 131 -5.28 -24.05 23.23
N ASP A 132 -6.53 -23.72 23.58
CA ASP A 132 -7.70 -23.57 22.71
C ASP A 132 -7.92 -22.16 22.15
N ILE A 133 -6.85 -21.54 21.65
CA ILE A 133 -6.93 -20.72 20.43
C ILE A 133 -5.93 -21.30 19.42
N GLY A 134 -6.36 -22.38 18.76
CA GLY A 134 -5.89 -22.80 17.44
C GLY A 134 -4.93 -23.99 17.34
N GLY A 135 -5.40 -25.23 17.55
CA GLY A 135 -4.83 -26.41 16.87
C GLY A 135 -4.48 -27.62 17.74
N ASN A 136 -3.90 -28.64 17.08
CA ASN A 136 -3.20 -29.79 17.66
C ASN A 136 -2.33 -29.36 18.87
N PRO A 137 -1.94 -30.28 19.78
CA PRO A 137 -1.11 -29.93 20.94
C PRO A 137 0.02 -28.97 20.53
N PRO A 138 0.37 -27.96 21.36
CA PRO A 138 1.20 -26.81 20.98
C PRO A 138 2.61 -27.16 20.46
N TYR A 139 2.97 -28.44 20.36
CA TYR A 139 4.21 -28.97 19.80
C TYR A 139 4.03 -29.70 18.45
N ALA A 140 2.81 -29.88 17.95
CA ALA A 140 2.56 -30.65 16.72
C ALA A 140 2.97 -29.90 15.45
N SER A 141 2.96 -28.56 15.48
CA SER A 141 3.42 -27.71 14.38
C SER A 141 4.20 -26.48 14.84
N ALA A 142 4.39 -26.30 16.15
CA ALA A 142 5.24 -25.23 16.65
C ALA A 142 6.71 -25.59 16.46
N THR A 143 7.43 -24.70 15.79
CA THR A 143 8.88 -24.72 15.78
C THR A 143 9.40 -24.15 17.11
N ARG A 144 10.69 -24.36 17.39
CA ARG A 144 11.37 -23.70 18.51
C ARG A 144 11.37 -22.17 18.45
N PHE A 145 10.85 -21.58 17.38
CA PHE A 145 10.80 -20.14 17.12
C PHE A 145 9.37 -19.59 17.11
N THR A 146 8.37 -20.47 17.24
CA THR A 146 6.97 -20.06 17.36
C THR A 146 6.74 -19.42 18.74
N PRO A 147 6.21 -18.19 18.82
CA PRO A 147 5.87 -17.57 20.09
C PRO A 147 4.69 -18.35 20.72
N ILE A 148 4.88 -18.81 21.96
CA ILE A 148 3.88 -19.55 22.72
C ILE A 148 3.34 -18.66 23.83
N ARG A 149 2.01 -18.61 23.99
CA ARG A 149 1.39 -17.84 25.07
C ARG A 149 1.82 -18.38 26.44
N GLY A 150 2.36 -17.51 27.28
CA GLY A 150 2.96 -17.88 28.58
C GLY A 150 4.26 -18.70 28.48
N GLY A 151 4.82 -18.85 27.28
CA GLY A 151 6.11 -19.50 27.04
C GLY A 151 7.30 -18.56 27.20
N THR A 152 8.50 -19.09 26.94
CA THR A 152 9.74 -18.28 26.91
C THR A 152 9.97 -17.67 25.53
N VAL A 153 10.53 -16.47 25.48
CA VAL A 153 10.82 -15.74 24.24
C VAL A 153 12.06 -16.32 23.56
N THR A 154 11.99 -16.49 22.24
CA THR A 154 13.04 -17.11 21.42
C THR A 154 14.05 -16.05 20.96
N LEU A 155 15.22 -16.00 21.59
CA LEU A 155 16.23 -14.97 21.28
C LEU A 155 16.93 -15.12 19.91
N ARG A 156 16.67 -16.23 19.22
CA ARG A 156 17.33 -16.59 17.96
C ARG A 156 16.58 -16.13 16.71
N ASP A 157 15.38 -15.59 16.86
CA ASP A 157 14.62 -15.02 15.74
C ASP A 157 14.51 -13.49 15.91
N PRO A 158 15.46 -12.71 15.36
CA PRO A 158 15.44 -11.25 15.48
C PRO A 158 14.22 -10.63 14.78
N ALA A 159 13.65 -11.30 13.75
CA ALA A 159 12.50 -10.79 13.03
C ALA A 159 11.24 -10.82 13.92
N MET A 160 11.00 -11.90 14.66
CA MET A 160 9.94 -11.94 15.68
C MET A 160 10.19 -10.98 16.83
N LEU A 161 11.43 -10.89 17.32
CA LEU A 161 11.79 -9.95 18.39
C LEU A 161 11.56 -8.49 18.01
N SER A 162 11.68 -8.15 16.72
CA SER A 162 11.43 -6.78 16.24
C SER A 162 9.98 -6.31 16.43
N LEU A 163 9.05 -7.25 16.69
CA LEU A 163 7.64 -6.95 16.96
C LEU A 163 7.34 -6.68 18.44
N LEU A 164 8.30 -6.87 19.34
CA LEU A 164 8.13 -6.61 20.77
C LEU A 164 7.70 -5.15 21.01
N ASN A 165 6.67 -4.94 21.83
CA ASN A 165 6.07 -3.63 22.11
C ASN A 165 5.51 -2.89 20.87
N THR A 166 5.30 -3.59 19.76
CA THR A 166 4.62 -3.03 18.58
C THR A 166 3.14 -3.45 18.56
N PRO A 167 2.30 -2.91 17.66
CA PRO A 167 0.92 -3.37 17.51
C PRO A 167 0.79 -4.88 17.26
N PHE A 168 1.80 -5.50 16.66
CA PHE A 168 1.80 -6.92 16.29
C PHE A 168 2.63 -7.78 17.23
N ASP A 169 2.82 -7.33 18.47
CA ASP A 169 3.57 -8.05 19.50
C ASP A 169 2.92 -9.42 19.80
N PRO A 170 3.59 -10.54 19.48
CA PRO A 170 3.05 -11.87 19.73
C PRO A 170 3.34 -12.38 21.16
N PHE A 171 4.11 -11.62 21.95
CA PHE A 171 4.60 -12.06 23.25
C PHE A 171 3.57 -11.82 24.35
N SER A 172 3.68 -12.65 25.40
CA SER A 172 2.86 -12.53 26.59
C SER A 172 3.49 -11.61 27.63
N HIS A 173 2.66 -10.80 28.27
CA HIS A 173 3.01 -9.79 29.25
C HIS A 173 2.31 -10.06 30.59
N ILE A 174 2.92 -9.59 31.68
CA ILE A 174 2.31 -9.64 33.01
C ILE A 174 1.25 -8.53 33.10
N ALA A 175 0.19 -8.77 33.88
CA ALA A 175 -0.88 -7.79 34.09
C ALA A 175 -0.31 -6.47 34.66
N ASP A 176 -0.55 -5.36 33.96
CA ASP A 176 -0.22 -4.01 34.39
C ASP A 176 -1.41 -3.37 35.12
N LEU A 177 -1.27 -3.21 36.44
CA LEU A 177 -2.28 -2.63 37.32
C LEU A 177 -2.08 -1.11 37.55
N LYS A 178 -1.08 -0.49 36.91
CA LYS A 178 -0.86 0.96 37.05
C LYS A 178 -2.00 1.76 36.42
N PRO A 179 -2.30 2.97 36.92
CA PRO A 179 -3.28 3.85 36.30
C PRO A 179 -2.99 4.08 34.80
N PRO A 180 -4.04 4.24 33.97
CA PRO A 180 -3.87 4.60 32.57
C PRO A 180 -3.03 5.87 32.43
N ALA A 181 -1.99 5.82 31.59
CA ALA A 181 -1.13 6.95 31.28
C ALA A 181 -0.89 6.99 29.77
N LEU A 182 -0.73 8.20 29.22
CA LEU A 182 -0.44 8.39 27.80
C LEU A 182 0.85 7.68 27.40
N GLY A 183 0.81 6.96 26.27
CA GLY A 183 2.00 6.42 25.59
C GLY A 183 2.42 4.99 25.95
N ASN A 184 1.79 4.33 26.93
CA ASN A 184 2.12 2.95 27.29
C ASN A 184 0.95 2.00 27.08
N ILE A 185 1.21 0.84 26.47
CA ILE A 185 0.25 -0.26 26.40
C ILE A 185 0.06 -0.83 27.81
N ARG A 186 -1.19 -0.95 28.24
CA ARG A 186 -1.56 -1.50 29.55
C ARG A 186 -2.16 -2.88 29.36
N TYR A 187 -1.30 -3.90 29.35
CA TYR A 187 -1.73 -5.29 29.26
C TYR A 187 -2.54 -5.67 30.50
N ASN A 188 -3.87 -5.69 30.38
CA ASN A 188 -4.77 -6.10 31.46
C ASN A 188 -6.16 -6.44 30.92
N LEU A 189 -7.00 -7.05 31.74
CA LEU A 189 -8.41 -7.27 31.47
C LEU A 189 -9.25 -6.06 31.92
N PRO A 190 -10.30 -5.67 31.18
CA PRO A 190 -10.74 -6.12 29.86
C PRO A 190 -10.25 -5.15 28.75
N ASN A 191 -8.96 -4.79 28.75
CA ASN A 191 -8.47 -3.71 27.90
C ASN A 191 -8.40 -4.12 26.42
N LEU A 192 -8.84 -3.22 25.56
CA LEU A 192 -8.70 -3.28 24.11
C LEU A 192 -7.72 -2.18 23.67
N ALA A 193 -6.68 -2.54 22.91
CA ALA A 193 -5.79 -1.59 22.28
C ALA A 193 -6.21 -1.31 20.84
N ILE A 194 -6.17 -0.04 20.44
CA ILE A 194 -6.49 0.45 19.09
C ILE A 194 -5.28 1.25 18.61
N PHE A 195 -4.52 0.69 17.66
CA PHE A 195 -3.29 1.28 17.13
C PHE A 195 -3.55 2.00 15.82
N LEU A 196 -3.27 3.30 15.76
CA LEU A 196 -3.55 4.15 14.61
C LEU A 196 -2.26 4.59 13.92
N TRP A 197 -2.17 4.38 12.62
CA TRP A 197 -1.10 4.91 11.78
C TRP A 197 -1.49 6.27 11.23
N ARG A 198 -1.01 7.33 11.88
CA ARG A 198 -1.32 8.72 11.52
C ARG A 198 -0.44 9.28 10.41
N LEU A 199 0.73 8.69 10.20
CA LEU A 199 1.61 9.06 9.11
C LEU A 199 1.10 8.38 7.84
N LYS A 200 1.03 9.16 6.76
CA LYS A 200 0.69 8.63 5.44
C LYS A 200 1.97 8.19 4.74
N ASP A 201 1.87 7.11 3.99
CA ASP A 201 2.92 6.59 3.13
C ASP A 201 3.01 7.42 1.84
N TYR A 202 4.13 8.13 1.67
CA TYR A 202 4.42 8.89 0.46
C TYR A 202 5.46 8.17 -0.37
N ARG A 203 5.05 7.72 -1.56
CA ARG A 203 5.90 6.97 -2.48
C ARG A 203 6.54 7.89 -3.51
N VAL A 204 7.87 7.94 -3.50
CA VAL A 204 8.69 8.54 -4.56
C VAL A 204 8.83 7.50 -5.66
N LYS A 205 8.36 7.82 -6.87
CA LYS A 205 8.24 6.86 -7.96
C LYS A 205 9.59 6.42 -8.53
N PHE A 206 10.35 7.34 -9.12
CA PHE A 206 11.64 7.01 -9.72
C PHE A 206 12.63 8.12 -9.42
N THR A 207 13.68 7.80 -8.66
CA THR A 207 14.80 8.69 -8.41
C THR A 207 16.11 7.99 -8.73
N LYS A 208 17.12 8.76 -9.13
CA LYS A 208 18.50 8.28 -9.14
C LYS A 208 19.11 8.50 -7.74
N PRO A 209 19.60 7.47 -7.05
CA PRO A 209 20.26 7.64 -5.76
C PRO A 209 21.67 8.20 -5.93
N ILE A 210 22.26 8.64 -4.82
CA ILE A 210 23.70 8.92 -4.76
C ILE A 210 24.41 7.59 -4.50
N LEU A 211 25.38 7.26 -5.36
CA LEU A 211 26.07 5.98 -5.40
C LEU A 211 27.58 6.20 -5.29
N GLU A 212 28.28 5.25 -4.65
CA GLU A 212 29.73 5.18 -4.61
C GLU A 212 30.17 3.71 -4.76
N VAL A 213 30.99 3.41 -5.78
CA VAL A 213 31.53 2.07 -6.00
C VAL A 213 32.84 1.87 -5.24
N LYS A 214 32.96 0.74 -4.53
CA LYS A 214 34.17 0.31 -3.82
C LYS A 214 34.58 -1.10 -4.20
N THR A 215 35.85 -1.32 -4.48
CA THR A 215 36.42 -2.66 -4.66
C THR A 215 36.79 -3.24 -3.29
N THR A 216 36.43 -4.50 -3.02
CA THR A 216 36.71 -5.17 -1.73
C THR A 216 38.08 -5.83 -1.69
N GLY A 217 38.62 -6.23 -2.85
CA GLY A 217 39.90 -6.95 -2.93
C GLY A 217 39.84 -8.37 -2.35
N THR A 218 38.65 -8.92 -2.13
CA THR A 218 38.45 -10.30 -1.65
C THR A 218 38.78 -11.32 -2.74
N VAL A 219 39.21 -12.50 -2.32
CA VAL A 219 39.53 -13.66 -3.17
C VAL A 219 38.53 -14.79 -2.96
N GLU A 220 37.60 -14.65 -2.01
CA GLU A 220 36.60 -15.66 -1.70
C GLU A 220 35.53 -15.70 -2.81
N PRO A 221 35.19 -16.90 -3.35
CA PRO A 221 34.33 -17.02 -4.53
C PRO A 221 32.86 -16.64 -4.29
N ASP A 222 32.41 -16.61 -3.03
CA ASP A 222 31.04 -16.23 -2.68
C ASP A 222 30.89 -14.76 -2.23
N GLU A 223 32.01 -14.06 -2.02
CA GLU A 223 32.01 -12.66 -1.61
C GLU A 223 31.94 -11.74 -2.84
N ALA A 224 31.27 -10.60 -2.68
CA ALA A 224 31.22 -9.57 -3.72
C ALA A 224 32.60 -8.92 -3.89
N THR A 225 33.09 -8.87 -5.12
CA THR A 225 34.35 -8.19 -5.48
C THR A 225 34.19 -6.67 -5.50
N HIS A 226 32.96 -6.20 -5.76
CA HIS A 226 32.59 -4.80 -5.79
C HIS A 226 31.35 -4.56 -4.92
N ILE A 227 31.41 -3.50 -4.10
CA ILE A 227 30.31 -3.03 -3.27
C ILE A 227 29.87 -1.68 -3.80
N VAL A 228 28.60 -1.59 -4.15
CA VAL A 228 27.95 -0.32 -4.49
C VAL A 228 27.27 0.20 -3.23
N ARG A 229 27.80 1.30 -2.68
CA ARG A 229 27.20 2.03 -1.56
C ARG A 229 26.21 3.03 -2.10
N LEU A 230 25.03 3.11 -1.51
CA LEU A 230 24.05 4.09 -1.97
C LEU A 230 23.25 4.71 -0.83
N TYR A 231 22.93 5.99 -1.04
CA TYR A 231 22.00 6.76 -0.23
C TYR A 231 20.67 6.84 -0.96
N VAL A 232 19.58 6.47 -0.29
CA VAL A 232 18.24 6.49 -0.87
C VAL A 232 17.78 7.93 -1.12
N HIS A 233 18.06 8.85 -0.19
CA HIS A 233 17.73 10.26 -0.38
C HIS A 233 18.69 10.91 -1.41
N PRO A 234 18.18 11.67 -2.39
CA PRO A 234 19.02 12.27 -3.44
C PRO A 234 19.98 13.36 -2.94
N LEU A 235 19.83 13.82 -1.69
CA LEU A 235 20.77 14.74 -1.02
C LEU A 235 21.67 14.04 0.01
N ALA A 236 21.69 12.70 0.04
CA ALA A 236 22.41 11.88 1.01
C ALA A 236 22.01 12.13 2.49
N GLU A 237 20.83 12.71 2.72
CA GLU A 237 20.26 12.88 4.05
C GLU A 237 19.66 11.55 4.56
N PRO A 238 19.73 11.27 5.87
CA PRO A 238 19.09 10.09 6.43
C PRO A 238 17.57 10.14 6.22
N ILE A 239 17.01 9.08 5.64
CA ILE A 239 15.56 8.95 5.43
C ILE A 239 15.07 7.60 5.93
N ARG A 240 13.99 7.62 6.73
CA ARG A 240 13.38 6.40 7.24
C ARG A 240 12.42 5.82 6.20
N LEU A 241 12.66 4.59 5.81
CA LEU A 241 11.85 3.87 4.84
C LEU A 241 10.59 3.30 5.50
N PHE A 242 9.46 3.52 4.85
CA PHE A 242 8.16 3.00 5.25
C PHE A 242 7.71 1.94 4.27
N ASN A 243 6.89 1.01 4.74
CA ASN A 243 6.10 0.19 3.87
C ASN A 243 4.85 0.96 3.40
N THR A 244 4.26 0.47 2.34
CA THR A 244 3.03 0.99 1.73
C THR A 244 1.81 0.38 2.39
N TYR A 245 0.73 1.16 2.49
CA TYR A 245 -0.54 0.65 2.98
C TYR A 245 -1.24 -0.17 1.90
N GLN A 246 -1.31 -1.49 2.07
CA GLN A 246 -1.99 -2.38 1.14
C GLN A 246 -3.41 -2.62 1.65
N PHE A 247 -4.31 -1.67 1.34
CA PHE A 247 -5.73 -1.80 1.62
C PHE A 247 -6.48 -2.21 0.37
N ASP A 248 -7.12 -3.37 0.45
CA ASP A 248 -7.96 -3.92 -0.61
C ASP A 248 -9.44 -3.80 -0.19
N PRO A 249 -10.17 -2.81 -0.72
CA PRO A 249 -11.57 -2.58 -0.35
C PRO A 249 -12.51 -3.69 -0.84
N ASP A 250 -12.10 -4.48 -1.83
CA ASP A 250 -12.96 -5.50 -2.46
C ASP A 250 -12.93 -6.83 -1.69
N LYS A 251 -11.95 -7.02 -0.80
CA LYS A 251 -11.94 -8.16 0.13
C LYS A 251 -13.04 -8.00 1.18
N ASP A 252 -13.79 -9.07 1.44
CA ASP A 252 -14.77 -9.14 2.54
C ASP A 252 -14.44 -10.27 3.54
N PRO A 253 -14.04 -9.96 4.79
CA PRO A 253 -13.79 -8.62 5.30
C PRO A 253 -12.51 -8.02 4.68
N PRO A 254 -12.43 -6.69 4.55
CA PRO A 254 -11.22 -6.05 4.06
C PRO A 254 -10.09 -6.34 5.04
N VAL A 255 -8.96 -6.76 4.51
CA VAL A 255 -7.75 -6.94 5.31
C VAL A 255 -7.20 -5.56 5.59
N ILE A 256 -7.49 -5.04 6.78
CA ILE A 256 -7.02 -3.72 7.21
C ILE A 256 -5.70 -3.85 7.99
N THR A 257 -5.40 -5.06 8.51
CA THR A 257 -4.61 -5.25 9.72
C THR A 257 -3.58 -6.37 9.60
N GLN A 258 -2.83 -6.37 8.50
CA GLN A 258 -1.69 -7.29 8.34
C GLN A 258 -0.38 -6.57 8.61
N LEU A 259 0.47 -7.19 9.44
CA LEU A 259 1.79 -6.69 9.82
C LEU A 259 2.58 -6.12 8.62
N ASP A 260 2.66 -6.90 7.54
CA ASP A 260 3.43 -6.62 6.33
C ASP A 260 2.73 -5.71 5.32
N GLU A 261 1.56 -5.18 5.67
CA GLU A 261 0.67 -4.45 4.76
C GLU A 261 0.26 -3.09 5.36
N THR A 262 0.88 -2.72 6.49
CA THR A 262 0.65 -1.44 7.18
C THR A 262 1.62 -0.35 6.75
N PRO A 263 1.21 0.94 6.76
CA PRO A 263 2.07 2.08 6.47
C PRO A 263 2.97 2.39 7.67
N SER A 264 3.85 1.45 7.99
CA SER A 264 4.76 1.50 9.14
C SER A 264 6.21 1.54 8.67
N PRO A 265 7.15 2.00 9.52
CA PRO A 265 8.57 1.87 9.21
C PRO A 265 8.94 0.40 8.96
N ILE A 266 9.73 0.16 7.93
CA ILE A 266 10.17 -1.20 7.57
C ILE A 266 11.03 -1.77 8.73
N PRO A 267 10.64 -2.91 9.33
CA PRO A 267 11.45 -3.51 10.39
C PRO A 267 12.72 -4.14 9.81
N THR A 268 13.89 -3.67 10.23
CA THR A 268 15.19 -4.12 9.71
C THR A 268 15.31 -5.65 9.72
N ALA A 269 15.01 -6.29 10.85
CA ALA A 269 15.16 -7.74 10.98
C ALA A 269 14.22 -8.56 10.06
N ARG A 270 13.10 -7.98 9.61
CA ARG A 270 12.14 -8.65 8.69
C ARG A 270 12.67 -8.72 7.25
N LEU A 271 13.69 -7.93 6.90
CA LEU A 271 14.30 -7.91 5.58
C LEU A 271 15.25 -9.10 5.32
N THR A 272 15.69 -9.81 6.35
CA THR A 272 16.74 -10.82 6.17
C THR A 272 16.19 -12.12 5.58
N THR A 273 16.65 -12.45 4.37
CA THR A 273 16.43 -13.74 3.71
C THR A 273 17.00 -14.85 4.58
N ASN A 274 16.24 -15.91 4.80
CA ASN A 274 16.53 -17.05 5.69
C ASN A 274 16.30 -16.85 7.19
N SER A 275 15.83 -15.69 7.64
CA SER A 275 15.17 -15.62 8.96
C SER A 275 13.82 -16.33 8.87
N GLU A 276 13.46 -17.12 9.89
CA GLU A 276 12.19 -17.87 9.92
C GLU A 276 10.96 -16.95 9.81
N ALA A 277 11.01 -15.84 10.55
CA ALA A 277 10.05 -14.76 10.41
C ALA A 277 10.51 -13.65 9.46
N GLY A 278 11.58 -13.82 8.68
CA GLY A 278 11.93 -12.89 7.61
C GLY A 278 10.90 -12.93 6.47
N ARG A 279 10.48 -11.77 5.97
CA ARG A 279 9.55 -11.65 4.83
C ARG A 279 10.02 -10.55 3.85
N PRO A 280 11.26 -10.58 3.32
CA PRO A 280 11.81 -9.50 2.50
C PRO A 280 10.94 -9.09 1.31
N LYS A 281 10.33 -10.06 0.63
CA LYS A 281 9.48 -9.84 -0.56
C LYS A 281 8.24 -8.99 -0.29
N LYS A 282 7.84 -8.83 0.97
CA LYS A 282 6.72 -7.95 1.37
C LYS A 282 7.14 -6.48 1.50
N TYR A 283 8.44 -6.18 1.54
CA TYR A 283 8.98 -4.85 1.76
C TYR A 283 9.86 -4.35 0.60
N VAL A 284 10.49 -5.28 -0.12
CA VAL A 284 11.47 -4.98 -1.16
C VAL A 284 11.16 -5.76 -2.43
N ALA A 285 11.13 -5.04 -3.56
CA ALA A 285 11.02 -5.60 -4.90
C ALA A 285 12.29 -5.27 -5.70
N ILE A 286 12.72 -6.22 -6.53
CA ILE A 286 13.88 -6.05 -7.41
C ILE A 286 13.38 -6.37 -8.81
N ASN A 287 13.29 -5.35 -9.64
CA ASN A 287 12.80 -5.43 -11.00
C ASN A 287 13.93 -5.04 -11.95
N THR A 288 13.86 -5.53 -13.19
CA THR A 288 14.74 -5.07 -14.26
C THR A 288 13.98 -4.13 -15.20
N TYR A 289 14.70 -3.26 -15.90
CA TYR A 289 14.11 -2.41 -16.91
C TYR A 289 15.07 -2.19 -18.08
N ASP A 290 14.52 -2.10 -19.29
CA ASP A 290 15.30 -1.77 -20.48
C ASP A 290 15.58 -0.26 -20.53
N ARG A 291 16.87 0.08 -20.49
CA ARG A 291 17.35 1.46 -20.56
C ARG A 291 17.09 2.14 -21.91
N ASN A 292 16.95 1.36 -23.00
CA ASN A 292 16.81 1.89 -24.34
C ASN A 292 15.35 2.18 -24.73
N SER A 293 14.41 1.43 -24.17
CA SER A 293 12.96 1.64 -24.35
C SER A 293 12.29 2.35 -23.17
N PHE A 294 13.09 2.98 -22.30
CA PHE A 294 12.64 3.55 -21.05
C PHE A 294 11.50 4.58 -21.23
N ASN A 295 10.35 4.27 -20.63
CA ASN A 295 9.26 5.22 -20.46
C ASN A 295 8.73 5.12 -19.02
N ILE A 296 8.86 6.22 -18.28
CA ILE A 296 8.50 6.32 -16.87
C ILE A 296 7.03 6.01 -16.58
N ASN A 297 6.14 6.15 -17.58
CA ASN A 297 4.71 5.89 -17.42
C ASN A 297 4.35 4.41 -17.52
N TYR A 298 5.24 3.57 -18.07
CA TYR A 298 5.02 2.14 -18.27
C TYR A 298 5.82 1.26 -17.30
N LEU A 299 6.55 1.86 -16.37
CA LEU A 299 7.21 1.09 -15.33
C LEU A 299 6.24 0.72 -14.22
N ASP A 300 6.09 -0.58 -14.03
CA ASP A 300 5.28 -1.13 -12.96
C ASP A 300 5.89 -0.78 -11.60
N ILE A 301 5.06 -0.19 -10.75
CA ILE A 301 5.42 0.12 -9.37
C ILE A 301 4.77 -0.91 -8.47
N SER A 302 5.59 -1.75 -7.86
CA SER A 302 5.18 -2.78 -6.92
C SER A 302 4.48 -2.17 -5.69
N GLU A 303 3.65 -2.98 -5.03
CA GLU A 303 2.91 -2.61 -3.83
C GLU A 303 3.77 -2.57 -2.56
N VAL A 304 5.10 -2.66 -2.67
CA VAL A 304 6.04 -2.66 -1.55
C VAL A 304 6.65 -1.29 -1.28
N GLY A 305 7.17 -1.09 -0.06
CA GLY A 305 7.79 0.17 0.36
C GLY A 305 9.05 0.58 -0.39
N LEU A 306 9.88 -0.36 -0.83
CA LEU A 306 11.14 -0.12 -1.54
C LEU A 306 11.23 -0.99 -2.79
N GLN A 307 11.55 -0.40 -3.94
CA GLN A 307 11.78 -1.12 -5.18
C GLN A 307 13.05 -0.63 -5.85
N LEU A 308 13.92 -1.57 -6.20
CA LEU A 308 15.12 -1.33 -6.99
C LEU A 308 14.83 -1.73 -8.43
N ASN A 309 15.05 -0.80 -9.37
CA ASN A 309 14.93 -1.05 -10.79
C ASN A 309 16.33 -1.11 -11.38
N LEU A 310 16.79 -2.32 -11.69
CA LEU A 310 18.12 -2.61 -12.21
C LEU A 310 18.13 -2.49 -13.74
N PRO A 311 19.18 -1.93 -14.34
CA PRO A 311 19.26 -1.75 -15.79
C PRO A 311 19.53 -3.07 -16.53
N GLU A 312 18.88 -3.24 -17.67
CA GLU A 312 19.25 -4.26 -18.67
C GLU A 312 20.30 -3.70 -19.65
N PRO A 313 21.20 -4.55 -20.19
CA PRO A 313 21.20 -6.03 -20.12
C PRO A 313 21.97 -6.63 -18.93
N GLU A 314 22.66 -5.83 -18.12
CA GLU A 314 23.62 -6.33 -17.11
C GLU A 314 22.94 -7.19 -16.02
N PHE A 315 21.68 -6.90 -15.71
CA PHE A 315 20.90 -7.63 -14.69
C PHE A 315 19.78 -8.51 -15.26
N THR A 316 19.77 -8.77 -16.57
CA THR A 316 18.79 -9.68 -17.17
C THR A 316 19.00 -11.10 -16.66
N LYS A 317 17.95 -11.71 -16.12
CA LYS A 317 18.01 -13.10 -15.66
C LYS A 317 18.42 -14.00 -16.82
N THR A 318 19.50 -14.73 -16.65
CA THR A 318 19.96 -15.74 -17.60
C THR A 318 19.64 -17.13 -17.05
N ASP A 319 19.38 -18.09 -17.93
CA ASP A 319 19.18 -19.51 -17.57
C ASP A 319 20.51 -20.22 -17.21
N SER A 320 21.57 -19.45 -16.93
CA SER A 320 22.87 -19.99 -16.54
C SER A 320 22.79 -20.63 -15.15
N PRO A 321 23.39 -21.81 -14.94
CA PRO A 321 23.48 -22.43 -13.62
C PRO A 321 24.26 -21.57 -12.59
N ASP A 322 25.04 -20.60 -13.05
CA ASP A 322 25.81 -19.69 -12.20
C ASP A 322 24.97 -18.48 -11.70
N TRP A 323 23.75 -18.29 -12.22
CA TRP A 323 22.89 -17.18 -11.80
C TRP A 323 22.36 -17.39 -10.38
N LYS A 324 22.79 -16.54 -9.44
CA LYS A 324 22.28 -16.52 -8.06
C LYS A 324 21.02 -15.65 -7.96
N GLU A 325 20.01 -16.09 -7.21
CA GLU A 325 18.88 -15.24 -6.83
C GLU A 325 19.33 -14.15 -5.85
N TRP A 326 18.71 -12.97 -5.93
CA TRP A 326 18.99 -11.88 -5.02
C TRP A 326 18.63 -12.26 -3.58
N THR A 327 19.58 -12.09 -2.68
CA THR A 327 19.35 -12.21 -1.23
C THR A 327 19.30 -10.83 -0.59
N ILE A 328 18.46 -10.66 0.43
CA ILE A 328 18.29 -9.38 1.11
C ILE A 328 18.66 -9.58 2.57
N ARG A 329 19.34 -8.59 3.15
CA ARG A 329 19.70 -8.58 4.57
C ARG A 329 19.37 -7.22 5.15
N GLY A 330 18.65 -7.19 6.26
CA GLY A 330 18.50 -5.96 7.03
C GLY A 330 19.64 -5.84 8.04
N GLU A 331 20.37 -4.73 8.03
CA GLU A 331 21.49 -4.49 8.94
C GLU A 331 21.59 -3.00 9.29
N ASN A 332 22.30 -2.69 10.38
CA ASN A 332 22.65 -1.30 10.70
C ASN A 332 23.86 -0.85 9.87
N LEU A 333 23.67 0.19 9.05
CA LEU A 333 24.69 0.72 8.13
C LEU A 333 25.25 2.07 8.59
N CYS A 334 25.15 2.39 9.89
CA CYS A 334 25.67 3.65 10.43
C CYS A 334 27.19 3.81 10.25
N ALA A 335 27.94 2.70 10.34
CA ALA A 335 29.40 2.63 10.26
C ALA A 335 29.88 1.75 9.08
N TRP A 336 29.14 1.74 7.97
CA TRP A 336 29.49 0.95 6.78
C TRP A 336 30.86 1.30 6.15
N GLU A 337 31.54 2.38 6.59
CA GLU A 337 32.90 2.72 6.21
C GLU A 337 33.93 1.73 6.79
N THR A 338 33.67 1.18 7.98
CA THR A 338 34.54 0.19 8.64
C THR A 338 34.39 -1.22 8.08
N GLY A 339 33.52 -1.40 7.08
CA GLY A 339 33.11 -2.70 6.58
C GLY A 339 31.98 -3.32 7.41
N ILE A 340 31.42 -4.42 6.91
CA ILE A 340 30.30 -5.13 7.54
C ILE A 340 30.71 -6.59 7.78
N GLN A 341 30.20 -7.14 8.87
CA GLN A 341 30.34 -8.54 9.22
C GLN A 341 28.95 -9.20 9.32
N PRO A 342 28.70 -10.33 8.63
CA PRO A 342 29.58 -10.97 7.66
C PRO A 342 29.77 -10.12 6.38
N PRO A 343 30.85 -10.36 5.63
CA PRO A 343 31.11 -9.67 4.36
C PRO A 343 29.94 -9.87 3.38
N LEU A 344 29.81 -8.92 2.44
CA LEU A 344 28.73 -8.90 1.47
C LEU A 344 28.95 -10.00 0.43
N LYS A 345 27.93 -10.83 0.21
CA LYS A 345 27.97 -11.87 -0.83
C LYS A 345 27.66 -11.29 -2.21
N ASP A 346 28.07 -11.99 -3.26
CA ASP A 346 27.59 -11.70 -4.60
C ASP A 346 26.06 -11.82 -4.66
N ARG A 347 25.41 -10.82 -5.26
CA ARG A 347 23.94 -10.69 -5.37
C ARG A 347 23.23 -10.65 -4.01
N GLU A 348 23.87 -10.02 -3.03
CA GLU A 348 23.28 -9.67 -1.75
C GLU A 348 23.03 -8.15 -1.67
N ILE A 349 21.84 -7.77 -1.19
CA ILE A 349 21.46 -6.38 -0.92
C ILE A 349 21.31 -6.21 0.58
N VAL A 350 22.14 -5.37 1.19
CA VAL A 350 22.04 -5.03 2.61
C VAL A 350 21.35 -3.67 2.74
N ILE A 351 20.31 -3.60 3.56
CA ILE A 351 19.44 -2.43 3.67
C ILE A 351 19.37 -1.99 5.13
N ASP A 352 19.61 -0.70 5.36
CA ASP A 352 19.26 -0.03 6.60
C ASP A 352 18.03 0.87 6.37
N PRO A 353 16.83 0.40 6.74
CA PRO A 353 15.61 1.18 6.53
C PRO A 353 15.46 2.34 7.51
N ILE A 354 16.28 2.44 8.56
CA ILE A 354 16.15 3.50 9.57
C ILE A 354 16.75 4.81 9.04
N ILE A 355 17.89 4.71 8.35
CA ILE A 355 18.63 5.87 7.80
C ILE A 355 18.66 5.91 6.27
N GLY A 356 18.09 4.92 5.58
CA GLY A 356 17.95 4.95 4.11
C GLY A 356 19.28 4.74 3.40
N ARG A 357 20.08 3.80 3.89
CA ARG A 357 21.36 3.37 3.30
C ARG A 357 21.22 1.97 2.75
N ILE A 358 21.84 1.69 1.61
CA ILE A 358 21.83 0.36 0.99
C ILE A 358 23.22 0.03 0.47
N LEU A 359 23.60 -1.24 0.57
CA LEU A 359 24.76 -1.82 -0.11
C LEU A 359 24.30 -2.90 -1.08
N ILE A 360 24.90 -2.92 -2.26
CA ILE A 360 24.67 -3.97 -3.26
C ILE A 360 26.00 -4.64 -3.56
N GLY A 361 26.05 -5.97 -3.43
CA GLY A 361 27.21 -6.78 -3.74
C GLY A 361 27.14 -7.33 -5.15
N VAL A 362 28.16 -7.04 -5.96
CA VAL A 362 28.29 -7.52 -7.33
C VAL A 362 29.69 -8.04 -7.59
N SER A 363 29.81 -8.97 -8.54
CA SER A 363 31.06 -9.66 -8.86
C SER A 363 31.81 -9.07 -10.07
N SER A 364 31.15 -8.20 -10.85
CA SER A 364 31.69 -7.55 -12.05
C SER A 364 31.76 -6.02 -11.92
N ILE A 365 32.79 -5.41 -12.50
CA ILE A 365 32.93 -3.94 -12.56
C ILE A 365 31.90 -3.33 -13.53
N GLU A 366 31.52 -4.06 -14.58
CA GLU A 366 30.48 -3.68 -15.53
C GLU A 366 29.12 -3.58 -14.82
N GLU A 367 28.77 -4.57 -14.00
CA GLU A 367 27.56 -4.53 -13.16
C GLU A 367 27.59 -3.35 -12.18
N ALA A 368 28.72 -3.11 -11.50
CA ALA A 368 28.87 -1.99 -10.58
C ALA A 368 28.72 -0.62 -11.28
N THR A 369 29.32 -0.48 -12.46
CA THR A 369 29.25 0.74 -13.28
C THR A 369 27.84 0.96 -13.84
N ALA A 370 27.13 -0.12 -14.18
CA ALA A 370 25.74 -0.05 -14.63
C ALA A 370 24.82 0.44 -13.49
N LEU A 371 25.02 -0.06 -12.26
CA LEU A 371 24.29 0.44 -11.09
C LEU A 371 24.57 1.91 -10.82
N GLU A 372 25.84 2.34 -10.88
CA GLU A 372 26.22 3.74 -10.66
C GLU A 372 25.53 4.71 -11.65
N ASN A 373 25.42 4.29 -12.91
CA ASN A 373 24.91 5.15 -13.97
C ASN A 373 23.39 5.10 -14.13
N HIS A 374 22.78 3.94 -13.92
CA HIS A 374 21.40 3.66 -14.34
C HIS A 374 20.51 3.05 -13.26
N LEU A 375 20.95 2.87 -12.01
CA LEU A 375 20.03 2.40 -10.97
C LEU A 375 18.92 3.43 -10.71
N LEU A 376 17.67 2.97 -10.68
CA LEU A 376 16.52 3.76 -10.26
C LEU A 376 15.87 3.17 -9.03
N LEU A 377 15.56 4.03 -8.06
CA LEU A 377 14.85 3.65 -6.85
C LEU A 377 13.44 4.21 -6.83
N THR A 378 12.53 3.34 -6.42
CA THR A 378 11.22 3.70 -5.88
C THR A 378 11.31 3.50 -4.37
N TYR A 379 10.95 4.49 -3.57
CA TYR A 379 10.94 4.31 -2.12
C TYR A 379 9.79 5.07 -1.48
N THR A 380 9.40 4.61 -0.30
CA THR A 380 8.29 5.16 0.46
C THR A 380 8.79 5.68 1.79
N TYR A 381 8.31 6.85 2.20
CA TYR A 381 8.61 7.44 3.49
C TYR A 381 7.33 7.96 4.15
N GLY A 382 7.33 8.04 5.48
CA GLY A 382 6.20 8.54 6.24
C GLY A 382 6.23 10.06 6.36
N ALA A 383 5.11 10.72 6.05
CA ALA A 383 4.93 12.14 6.36
C ALA A 383 3.56 12.38 7.02
N VAL A 384 3.47 13.47 7.78
CA VAL A 384 2.16 13.99 8.22
C VAL A 384 1.39 14.34 6.95
N GLY A 385 0.10 13.95 6.88
CA GLY A 385 -0.74 14.07 5.68
C GLY A 385 -0.95 15.52 5.19
N LEU A 386 -2.18 15.92 4.89
CA LEU A 386 -2.48 17.23 4.24
C LEU A 386 -2.02 18.51 5.00
N VAL A 387 -1.34 18.39 6.14
CA VAL A 387 -0.83 19.50 6.94
C VAL A 387 0.71 19.49 6.93
N GLY A 388 1.33 20.49 6.29
CA GLY A 388 2.78 20.70 6.30
C GLY A 388 3.44 20.77 4.92
N ALA A 389 4.78 20.77 4.89
CA ALA A 389 5.61 20.83 3.68
C ALA A 389 5.78 19.47 2.98
N HIS A 390 4.69 18.72 2.81
CA HIS A 390 4.71 17.41 2.14
C HIS A 390 4.64 17.57 0.61
N PRO A 391 5.03 16.55 -0.19
CA PRO A 391 4.93 16.61 -1.64
C PRO A 391 3.46 16.56 -2.04
N ILE A 392 2.92 17.72 -2.41
CA ILE A 392 1.61 17.82 -3.05
C ILE A 392 1.86 17.98 -4.53
N SER A 393 1.24 17.13 -5.34
CA SER A 393 1.12 17.38 -6.78
C SER A 393 0.32 18.66 -6.97
N ARG A 394 1.01 19.77 -7.21
CA ARG A 394 0.36 21.05 -7.52
C ARG A 394 -0.03 21.07 -8.98
N THR A 395 -1.23 21.57 -9.27
CA THR A 395 -1.59 21.90 -10.64
C THR A 395 -0.73 23.06 -11.10
N LEU A 396 -0.13 22.92 -12.29
CA LEU A 396 0.67 23.98 -12.88
C LEU A 396 -0.25 25.15 -13.25
N PRO A 397 0.01 26.38 -12.76
CA PRO A 397 -0.80 27.53 -13.13
C PRO A 397 -0.62 27.85 -14.61
N GLN A 398 -1.73 28.09 -15.33
CA GLN A 398 -1.67 28.51 -16.74
C GLN A 398 -1.26 29.98 -16.90
N LYS A 399 -1.48 30.79 -15.86
CA LYS A 399 -1.16 32.22 -15.82
C LYS A 399 -0.64 32.62 -14.43
N TRP A 400 0.20 33.64 -14.37
CA TRP A 400 0.64 34.29 -13.14
C TRP A 400 0.50 35.81 -13.33
N ASN A 401 -0.31 36.48 -12.51
CA ASN A 401 -0.67 37.89 -12.68
C ASN A 401 -1.15 38.24 -14.11
N ASP A 402 -2.05 37.42 -14.66
CA ASP A 402 -2.60 37.54 -16.03
C ASP A 402 -1.59 37.36 -17.19
N GLU A 403 -0.31 37.15 -16.90
CA GLU A 403 0.72 36.82 -17.88
C GLU A 403 0.81 35.30 -18.12
N PRO A 404 1.11 34.86 -19.35
CA PRO A 404 1.36 33.45 -19.64
C PRO A 404 2.62 32.97 -18.92
N VAL A 405 2.57 31.76 -18.38
CA VAL A 405 3.69 31.12 -17.68
C VAL A 405 4.49 30.24 -18.64
N VAL A 406 5.81 30.36 -18.62
CA VAL A 406 6.72 29.46 -19.32
C VAL A 406 7.00 28.25 -18.45
N VAL A 407 6.50 27.08 -18.85
CA VAL A 407 6.71 25.84 -18.09
C VAL A 407 7.99 25.15 -18.56
N LYS A 408 9.01 25.09 -17.70
CA LYS A 408 10.27 24.37 -17.96
C LYS A 408 10.26 23.03 -17.25
N ARG A 409 9.88 21.97 -17.96
CA ARG A 409 9.85 20.62 -17.40
C ARG A 409 11.26 20.06 -17.19
N VAL A 410 11.63 19.90 -15.92
CA VAL A 410 12.81 19.13 -15.52
C VAL A 410 12.48 17.64 -15.61
N ASN A 411 13.23 16.92 -16.43
CA ASN A 411 13.07 15.48 -16.58
C ASN A 411 14.46 14.86 -16.73
N LEU A 412 14.84 14.09 -15.71
CA LEU A 412 16.10 13.37 -15.64
C LEU A 412 16.34 12.49 -16.88
N PHE A 413 15.28 11.94 -17.48
CA PHE A 413 15.35 10.98 -18.57
C PHE A 413 15.39 11.62 -19.96
N SER A 414 14.99 12.89 -20.10
CA SER A 414 15.07 13.61 -21.38
C SER A 414 16.32 14.51 -21.48
N GLY A 415 17.26 14.39 -20.55
CA GLY A 415 18.45 15.24 -20.47
C GLY A 415 18.19 16.67 -19.97
N ASN A 416 16.95 17.02 -19.64
CA ASN A 416 16.59 18.32 -19.10
C ASN A 416 16.85 18.33 -17.59
N THR A 417 18.12 18.54 -17.25
CA THR A 417 18.55 18.71 -15.86
C THR A 417 17.99 19.99 -15.26
N LEU A 418 17.93 20.07 -13.93
CA LEU A 418 17.52 21.29 -13.23
C LEU A 418 18.44 22.47 -13.61
N ASN A 419 19.75 22.23 -13.74
CA ASN A 419 20.70 23.25 -14.18
C ASN A 419 20.34 23.75 -15.60
N ALA A 420 20.10 22.85 -16.56
CA ALA A 420 19.70 23.25 -17.90
C ALA A 420 18.35 24.02 -17.94
N ALA A 421 17.41 23.70 -17.04
CA ALA A 421 16.16 24.43 -16.93
C ALA A 421 16.33 25.82 -16.30
N LEU A 422 17.28 25.97 -15.37
CA LEU A 422 17.60 27.23 -14.70
C LEU A 422 18.61 28.10 -15.46
N ASP A 423 19.27 27.56 -16.49
CA ASP A 423 20.22 28.31 -17.30
C ASP A 423 19.56 29.54 -17.93
N ASN A 424 20.22 30.69 -17.79
CA ASN A 424 19.79 31.99 -18.29
C ASN A 424 18.39 32.44 -17.81
N ILE A 425 17.91 31.95 -16.65
CA ILE A 425 16.58 32.33 -16.11
C ILE A 425 16.42 33.84 -15.90
N GLN A 426 17.53 34.57 -15.68
CA GLN A 426 17.53 36.03 -15.57
C GLN A 426 17.14 36.77 -16.86
N ASN A 427 17.17 36.09 -18.01
CA ASN A 427 16.81 36.66 -19.31
C ASN A 427 15.35 36.39 -19.68
N GLU A 428 14.63 35.60 -18.89
CA GLU A 428 13.22 35.29 -19.14
C GLU A 428 12.35 36.49 -18.78
N ILE A 429 11.50 36.89 -19.72
CA ILE A 429 10.62 38.07 -19.60
C ILE A 429 9.26 37.67 -18.98
N SER A 430 8.96 36.38 -18.98
CA SER A 430 7.70 35.82 -18.46
C SER A 430 7.96 34.95 -17.22
N PRO A 431 6.98 34.82 -16.32
CA PRO A 431 7.09 33.95 -15.15
C PRO A 431 7.39 32.50 -15.55
N VAL A 432 8.40 31.89 -14.93
CA VAL A 432 8.83 30.51 -15.20
C VAL A 432 8.34 29.58 -14.10
N VAL A 433 7.79 28.43 -14.47
CA VAL A 433 7.36 27.35 -13.55
C VAL A 433 8.05 26.03 -13.88
#